data_AF-A0A1G0NKN7-F1
#
_entry.id   AF-A0A1G0NKN7-F1
#
_cell.length_a   1.000
_cell.length_b   1.000
_cell.length_c   1.000
_cell.angle_alpha   90.00
_cell.angle_beta   90.00
_cell.angle_gamma   90.00
#
_symmetry.space_group_name_H-M   'P 1'
#
loop_
_entity.id
_entity.type
_entity.pdbx_description
1 polymer ?
#
loop_
_entity_poly.entity_id
_entity_poly.type
_entity_poly.pdbx_seq_one_letter_code
_entity_poly.pdbx_strand_id
1 'polypeptide(L)'
;MQTIALADMDVRDFSQARRAAVDKAGDVLARPTIVAWKDDNSGKTAPEIPGGKGDRWHDYGESNEGVLELQVGKAYHFIFTDADGFTEPDMNLATLNDNGKTFLCLNDACTEEDKQKLGYFPGGGMGG
;
A
#
# COMPACT_ATOMS: atom_id res chain seq x y z
N MET A 1 11.93 6.63 -9.11
CA MET A 1 11.14 7.51 -8.23
C MET A 1 11.71 8.94 -8.30
N GLN A 2 10.84 9.97 -8.39
CA GLN A 2 11.23 11.37 -8.27
C GLN A 2 11.35 11.75 -6.78
N THR A 3 12.30 12.61 -6.41
CA THR A 3 12.44 13.10 -5.01
C THR A 3 12.30 14.61 -4.95
N ILE A 4 11.54 15.14 -3.97
CA ILE A 4 11.40 16.57 -3.70
C ILE A 4 11.68 16.83 -2.21
N ALA A 5 12.58 17.78 -1.94
CA ALA A 5 12.87 18.23 -0.58
C ALA A 5 12.08 19.49 -0.23
N LEU A 6 11.37 19.44 0.89
CA LEU A 6 10.68 20.53 1.55
C LEU A 6 11.51 20.99 2.76
N ALA A 7 12.76 21.40 2.49
CA ALA A 7 13.79 21.58 3.51
C ALA A 7 13.54 22.77 4.47
N ASP A 8 12.85 23.81 3.99
CA ASP A 8 12.57 25.04 4.76
C ASP A 8 11.30 24.95 5.61
N MET A 9 10.64 23.78 5.65
CA MET A 9 9.40 23.60 6.40
C MET A 9 9.67 23.35 7.88
N ASP A 10 9.20 24.27 8.73
CA ASP A 10 9.19 24.09 10.19
C ASP A 10 8.05 23.15 10.59
N VAL A 11 8.36 21.86 10.67
CA VAL A 11 7.42 20.81 11.11
C VAL A 11 7.83 20.30 12.49
N ARG A 12 6.88 20.33 13.44
CA ARG A 12 7.16 19.98 14.84
C ARG A 12 6.98 18.50 15.16
N ASP A 13 6.21 17.81 14.34
CA ASP A 13 5.84 16.41 14.56
C ASP A 13 5.53 15.70 13.23
N PHE A 14 5.48 14.37 13.30
CA PHE A 14 5.17 13.51 12.16
C PHE A 14 3.83 13.84 11.50
N SER A 15 2.81 14.25 12.26
CA SER A 15 1.47 14.53 11.71
C SER A 15 1.45 15.82 10.90
N GLN A 16 2.27 16.81 11.28
CA GLN A 16 2.48 18.03 10.49
C GLN A 16 3.30 17.74 9.24
N ALA A 17 4.39 16.98 9.37
CA ALA A 17 5.21 16.57 8.24
C ALA A 17 4.42 15.77 7.20
N ARG A 18 3.60 14.81 7.66
CA ARG A 18 2.72 14.01 6.81
C ARG A 18 1.68 14.87 6.08
N ARG A 19 1.05 15.83 6.76
CA ARG A 19 0.08 16.73 6.11
C ARG A 19 0.73 17.53 5.00
N ALA A 20 1.87 18.15 5.27
CA ALA A 20 2.62 18.88 4.27
C ALA A 20 3.06 18.01 3.08
N ALA A 21 3.49 16.77 3.34
CA ALA A 21 3.81 15.82 2.28
C ALA A 21 2.57 15.49 1.43
N VAL A 22 1.43 15.19 2.06
CA VAL A 22 0.18 14.88 1.35
C VAL A 22 -0.29 16.07 0.50
N ASP A 23 -0.27 17.28 1.07
CA ASP A 23 -0.64 18.50 0.34
C ASP A 23 0.26 18.67 -0.88
N LYS A 24 1.58 18.51 -0.71
CA LYS A 24 2.52 18.64 -1.83
C LYS A 24 2.39 17.54 -2.87
N ALA A 25 2.10 16.31 -2.45
CA ALA A 25 1.86 15.20 -3.36
C ALA A 25 0.59 15.43 -4.20
N GLY A 26 -0.44 16.08 -3.64
CA GLY A 26 -1.65 16.47 -4.35
C GLY A 26 -1.45 17.52 -5.46
N ASP A 27 -0.36 18.29 -5.42
CA ASP A 27 0.02 19.18 -6.52
C ASP A 27 0.62 18.43 -7.72
N VAL A 28 1.09 17.19 -7.51
CA VAL A 28 1.93 16.44 -8.45
C VAL A 28 1.22 15.20 -9.00
N LEU A 29 0.45 14.51 -8.16
CA LEU A 29 -0.22 13.25 -8.46
C LEU A 29 -1.74 13.44 -8.42
N ALA A 30 -2.47 12.65 -9.21
CA ALA A 30 -3.93 12.77 -9.27
C ALA A 30 -4.61 12.18 -8.02
N ARG A 31 -4.13 11.02 -7.55
CA ARG A 31 -4.64 10.35 -6.34
C ARG A 31 -3.48 9.83 -5.48
N PRO A 32 -2.76 10.73 -4.78
CA PRO A 32 -1.58 10.37 -4.01
C PRO A 32 -1.90 9.41 -2.85
N THR A 33 -1.18 8.30 -2.76
CA THR A 33 -1.29 7.32 -1.68
C THR A 33 0.08 7.02 -1.08
N ILE A 34 0.21 7.09 0.24
CA ILE A 34 1.48 6.79 0.94
C ILE A 34 1.69 5.28 0.93
N VAL A 35 2.82 4.84 0.39
CA VAL A 35 3.24 3.43 0.35
C VAL A 35 4.23 3.11 1.45
N ALA A 36 5.15 4.03 1.74
CA ALA A 36 6.14 3.87 2.79
C ALA A 36 6.56 5.21 3.41
N TRP A 37 7.06 5.19 4.64
CA TRP A 37 7.60 6.38 5.29
C TRP A 37 8.69 6.07 6.31
N LYS A 38 9.49 7.08 6.64
CA LYS A 38 10.50 7.06 7.69
C LYS A 38 10.50 8.35 8.51
N ASP A 39 10.72 8.21 9.80
CA ASP A 39 11.03 9.29 10.74
C ASP A 39 12.42 9.05 11.34
N ASP A 40 13.41 9.82 10.89
CA ASP A 40 14.78 9.72 11.34
C ASP A 40 14.96 10.12 12.82
N ASN A 41 14.06 10.93 13.39
CA ASN A 41 14.17 11.34 14.79
C ASN A 41 13.87 10.19 15.74
N SER A 42 12.85 9.38 15.42
CA SER A 42 12.44 8.23 16.22
C SER A 42 12.99 6.90 15.72
N GLY A 43 13.58 6.88 14.52
CA GLY A 43 14.02 5.66 13.83
C GLY A 43 12.87 4.79 13.33
N LYS A 44 11.63 5.27 13.40
CA LYS A 44 10.44 4.51 12.99
C LYS A 44 10.25 4.57 11.48
N THR A 45 9.72 3.48 10.93
CA THR A 45 9.36 3.36 9.53
C THR A 45 8.02 2.65 9.39
N ALA A 46 7.36 2.83 8.25
CA ALA A 46 6.35 1.88 7.81
C ALA A 46 6.51 1.56 6.32
N PRO A 47 6.24 0.30 5.90
CA PRO A 47 6.00 -0.83 6.79
C PRO A 47 7.24 -1.19 7.63
N GLU A 48 7.02 -1.63 8.87
CA GLU A 48 8.10 -2.22 9.67
C GLU A 48 8.35 -3.64 9.14
N ILE A 49 9.56 -3.89 8.63
CA ILE A 49 9.94 -5.19 8.04
C ILE A 49 10.84 -5.92 9.03
N PRO A 50 10.36 -6.95 9.73
CA PRO A 50 11.15 -7.69 10.73
C PRO A 50 12.42 -8.30 10.11
N GLY A 51 13.55 -8.12 10.78
CA GLY A 51 14.86 -8.57 10.28
C GLY A 51 15.39 -7.76 9.09
N GLY A 52 14.68 -6.71 8.68
CA GLY A 52 15.11 -5.77 7.67
C GLY A 52 16.28 -4.89 8.13
N LYS A 53 17.11 -4.47 7.18
CA LYS A 53 18.12 -3.40 7.38
C LYS A 53 17.44 -2.03 7.23
N GLY A 54 18.09 -0.97 7.70
CA GLY A 54 17.50 0.37 7.87
C GLY A 54 16.75 0.97 6.67
N ASP A 55 17.14 0.64 5.43
CA ASP A 55 16.52 1.19 4.21
C ASP A 55 15.48 0.28 3.56
N ARG A 56 15.07 -0.81 4.22
CA ARG A 56 14.07 -1.75 3.66
C ARG A 56 12.70 -1.12 3.40
N TRP A 57 12.33 -0.09 4.14
CA TRP A 57 11.10 0.68 3.89
C TRP A 57 11.15 1.39 2.52
N HIS A 58 12.35 1.82 2.10
CA HIS A 58 12.59 2.49 0.82
C HIS A 58 12.53 1.48 -0.33
N ASP A 59 13.24 0.34 -0.19
CA ASP A 59 13.16 -0.79 -1.13
C ASP A 59 11.69 -1.24 -1.33
N TYR A 60 10.92 -1.29 -0.23
CA TYR A 60 9.49 -1.61 -0.27
C TYR A 60 8.70 -0.54 -1.05
N GLY A 61 8.94 0.75 -0.78
CA GLY A 61 8.32 1.85 -1.51
C GLY A 61 8.57 1.76 -3.02
N GLU A 62 9.82 1.54 -3.43
CA GLU A 62 10.17 1.40 -4.85
C GLU A 62 9.54 0.15 -5.49
N SER A 63 9.53 -0.97 -4.78
CA SER A 63 8.97 -2.24 -5.28
C SER A 63 7.44 -2.25 -5.35
N ASN A 64 6.77 -1.33 -4.63
CA ASN A 64 5.31 -1.19 -4.62
C ASN A 64 4.88 0.10 -5.33
N GLU A 65 5.50 0.35 -6.49
CA GLU A 65 5.11 1.41 -7.42
C GLU A 65 5.22 2.84 -6.83
N GLY A 66 6.17 3.06 -5.92
CA GLY A 66 6.53 4.38 -5.44
C GLY A 66 7.06 5.25 -6.58
N VAL A 67 6.36 6.35 -6.88
CA VAL A 67 6.72 7.28 -7.96
C VAL A 67 7.29 8.60 -7.43
N LEU A 68 6.92 9.01 -6.21
CA LEU A 68 7.32 10.28 -5.62
C LEU A 68 7.78 10.11 -4.17
N GLU A 69 8.99 10.54 -3.86
CA GLU A 69 9.51 10.68 -2.50
C GLU A 69 9.50 12.15 -2.08
N LEU A 70 8.92 12.45 -0.92
CA LEU A 70 8.93 13.76 -0.30
C LEU A 70 9.70 13.72 1.01
N GLN A 71 10.73 14.56 1.08
CA GLN A 71 11.54 14.76 2.29
C GLN A 71 11.07 16.05 2.95
N VAL A 72 10.50 15.96 4.15
CA VAL A 72 9.90 17.10 4.84
C VAL A 72 10.72 17.49 6.06
N GLY A 73 11.15 18.76 6.10
CA GLY A 73 12.09 19.25 7.08
C GLY A 73 13.43 18.51 6.97
N LYS A 74 13.97 18.03 8.09
CA LYS A 74 15.28 17.35 8.15
C LYS A 74 15.22 15.86 8.45
N ALA A 75 14.04 15.30 8.70
CA ALA A 75 13.93 13.98 9.33
C ALA A 75 12.80 13.10 8.80
N TYR A 76 11.82 13.64 8.08
CA TYR A 76 10.66 12.88 7.66
C TYR A 76 10.71 12.58 6.17
N HIS A 77 10.48 11.33 5.81
CA HIS A 77 10.49 10.86 4.42
C HIS A 77 9.20 10.12 4.13
N PHE A 78 8.59 10.39 2.97
CA PHE A 78 7.33 9.78 2.55
C PHE A 78 7.42 9.37 1.09
N ILE A 79 7.11 8.12 0.79
CA ILE A 79 7.02 7.60 -0.58
C ILE A 79 5.54 7.46 -0.95
N PHE A 80 5.17 8.05 -2.09
CA PHE A 80 3.84 8.03 -2.66
C PHE A 80 3.81 7.25 -3.97
N THR A 81 2.69 6.57 -4.19
CA THR A 81 2.24 6.11 -5.49
C THR A 81 1.07 6.98 -5.97
N ASP A 82 0.75 6.92 -7.26
CA ASP A 82 -0.47 7.50 -7.81
C ASP A 82 -1.51 6.39 -8.00
N ALA A 83 -2.56 6.42 -7.19
CA ALA A 83 -3.64 5.43 -7.26
C ALA A 83 -4.68 5.77 -8.35
N ASP A 84 -4.33 6.65 -9.29
CA ASP A 84 -5.16 6.88 -10.48
C ASP A 84 -5.28 5.59 -11.31
N GLY A 85 -6.49 5.29 -11.76
CA GLY A 85 -6.80 4.01 -12.41
C GLY A 85 -6.96 2.81 -11.46
N PHE A 86 -6.73 2.96 -10.15
CA PHE A 86 -7.10 1.91 -9.19
C PHE A 86 -8.61 1.73 -9.18
N THR A 87 -9.05 0.58 -9.68
CA THR A 87 -10.44 0.16 -9.60
C THR A 87 -10.64 -0.51 -8.25
N GLU A 88 -11.42 0.13 -7.38
CA GLU A 88 -11.76 -0.46 -6.09
C GLU A 88 -12.48 -1.79 -6.32
N PRO A 89 -12.02 -2.89 -5.70
CA PRO A 89 -12.66 -4.18 -5.87
C PRO A 89 -14.09 -4.12 -5.34
N ASP A 90 -14.98 -4.94 -5.92
CA ASP A 90 -16.34 -5.06 -5.41
C ASP A 90 -16.31 -5.58 -3.97
N MET A 91 -16.75 -4.75 -3.03
CA MET A 91 -16.80 -5.04 -1.60
C MET A 91 -18.10 -5.77 -1.20
N ASN A 92 -18.76 -6.42 -2.15
CA ASN A 92 -19.90 -7.32 -1.91
C ASN A 92 -19.44 -8.57 -1.15
N LEU A 93 -19.14 -8.41 0.13
CA LEU A 93 -18.65 -9.46 1.03
C LEU A 93 -19.78 -9.93 1.95
N ALA A 94 -19.87 -11.24 2.18
CA ALA A 94 -20.70 -11.82 3.22
C ALA A 94 -19.85 -12.54 4.27
N THR A 95 -20.35 -12.54 5.49
CA THR A 95 -19.76 -13.27 6.60
C THR A 95 -20.44 -14.64 6.71
N LEU A 96 -19.66 -15.72 6.57
CA LEU A 96 -20.11 -17.08 6.81
C LEU A 96 -19.57 -17.57 8.15
N ASN A 97 -20.42 -18.24 8.93
CA ASN A 97 -19.99 -18.95 10.13
C ASN A 97 -20.13 -20.46 9.88
N ASP A 98 -19.01 -21.17 9.95
CA ASP A 98 -18.97 -22.62 9.88
C ASP A 98 -18.12 -23.17 11.03
N ASN A 99 -18.67 -24.13 11.79
CA ASN A 99 -17.98 -24.80 12.90
C ASN A 99 -17.30 -23.84 13.91
N GLY A 100 -17.92 -22.69 14.20
CA GLY A 100 -17.39 -21.68 15.12
C GLY A 100 -16.24 -20.84 14.55
N LYS A 101 -15.93 -20.97 13.26
CA LYS A 101 -14.99 -20.10 12.53
C LYS A 101 -15.77 -19.16 11.62
N THR A 102 -15.37 -17.89 11.66
CA THR A 102 -15.93 -16.83 10.83
C THR A 102 -15.06 -16.64 9.60
N PHE A 103 -15.69 -16.69 8.43
CA PHE A 103 -15.07 -16.48 7.12
C PHE A 103 -15.69 -15.24 6.47
N LEU A 104 -14.85 -14.44 5.82
CA LEU A 104 -15.28 -13.34 4.96
C LEU A 104 -15.19 -13.83 3.52
N CYS A 105 -16.31 -13.89 2.84
CA CYS A 105 -16.43 -14.42 1.48
C CYS A 105 -16.91 -13.33 0.53
N LEU A 106 -16.37 -13.32 -0.68
CA LEU A 106 -16.93 -12.52 -1.77
C LEU A 106 -18.25 -13.17 -2.22
N ASN A 107 -19.33 -12.40 -2.20
CA ASN A 107 -20.59 -12.78 -2.82
C ASN A 107 -20.38 -12.90 -4.32
N ASP A 108 -21.08 -13.84 -4.94
CA ASP A 108 -21.00 -14.12 -6.37
C ASP A 108 -19.59 -14.48 -6.88
N ALA A 109 -18.64 -14.78 -5.98
CA ALA A 109 -17.34 -15.35 -6.34
C ALA A 109 -17.46 -16.84 -6.70
N CYS A 110 -16.40 -17.37 -7.33
CA CYS A 110 -16.38 -18.73 -7.88
C CYS A 110 -17.38 -18.92 -9.04
N THR A 111 -17.54 -17.91 -9.88
CA THR A 111 -18.18 -18.08 -11.19
C THR A 111 -17.41 -19.11 -12.04
N GLU A 112 -18.02 -19.62 -13.12
CA GLU A 112 -17.31 -20.53 -14.03
C GLU A 112 -16.05 -19.89 -14.64
N GLU A 113 -16.07 -18.57 -14.88
CA GLU A 113 -14.89 -17.81 -15.33
C GLU A 113 -13.80 -17.75 -14.25
N ASP A 114 -14.17 -17.52 -12.97
CA ASP A 114 -13.21 -17.50 -11.87
C ASP A 114 -12.58 -18.88 -11.64
N LYS A 115 -13.40 -19.93 -11.73
CA LYS A 115 -12.95 -21.33 -11.67
C LYS A 115 -11.92 -21.62 -12.76
N GLN A 116 -12.17 -21.20 -14.00
CA GLN A 116 -11.22 -21.37 -15.10
C GLN A 116 -9.91 -20.60 -14.87
N LYS A 117 -9.98 -19.34 -14.40
CA LYS A 117 -8.78 -18.54 -14.06
C LYS A 117 -7.94 -19.16 -12.95
N LEU A 118 -8.60 -19.79 -11.97
CA LEU A 118 -7.95 -20.50 -10.87
C LEU A 118 -7.48 -21.92 -11.25
N GLY A 119 -7.67 -22.35 -12.51
CA GLY A 119 -7.28 -23.68 -12.98
C GLY A 119 -8.19 -24.82 -12.49
N TYR A 120 -9.41 -24.49 -12.07
CA TYR A 120 -10.44 -25.45 -11.68
C TYR A 120 -11.17 -25.94 -12.94
N PHE A 121 -10.83 -27.13 -13.41
CA PHE A 121 -11.50 -27.75 -14.56
C PHE A 121 -12.68 -28.60 -14.06
N PRO A 122 -13.91 -28.40 -14.58
CA PRO A 122 -15.06 -29.25 -14.28
C PRO A 122 -14.89 -30.58 -15.02
N GLY A 123 -14.08 -31.45 -14.43
CA GLY A 123 -13.66 -32.72 -14.99
C GLY A 123 -12.50 -33.21 -14.15
N GLY A 124 -12.82 -33.95 -13.10
CA GLY A 124 -11.85 -34.48 -12.14
C GLY A 124 -10.60 -35.00 -12.85
N GLY A 125 -9.44 -34.61 -12.32
CA GLY A 125 -8.16 -35.12 -12.81
C GLY A 125 -8.22 -36.64 -12.91
N MET A 126 -8.01 -37.16 -14.11
CA MET A 126 -7.62 -38.56 -14.25
C MET A 126 -6.30 -38.70 -13.52
N GLY A 127 -6.34 -39.33 -12.35
CA GLY A 127 -5.15 -39.76 -11.63
C GLY A 127 -4.27 -40.59 -12.54
N GLY A 128 -2.97 -40.26 -12.53
CA GLY A 128 -1.89 -41.11 -12.99
C GLY A 128 -1.06 -41.56 -11.80
#